data_AF-A0A9E2PI04-F1
#
_entry.id   AF-A0A9E2PI04-F1
#
_cell.length_a   1.000
_cell.length_b   1.000
_cell.length_c   1.000
_cell.angle_alpha   90.00
_cell.angle_beta   90.00
_cell.angle_gamma   90.00
#
_symmetry.space_group_name_H-M   'P 1'
#
loop_
_entity.id
_entity.type
_entity.pdbx_description
1 polymer ?
#
loop_
_entity_poly.entity_id
_entity_poly.type
_entity_poly.pdbx_seq_one_letter_code
_entity_poly.pdbx_strand_id
1 'polypeptide(L)' 'MILISLPLFFLAIVIHEYAHGWVAYKLGDPTAKNAGRLTLNPLAHIDPMGTIFLPLMLIFMGSPIIFGWAKPVPIN' A
#
# COMPACT_ATOMS: atom_id res chain seq x y z
N MET A 1 9.48 19.64 2.44
CA MET A 1 8.74 18.86 1.41
C MET A 1 8.50 17.42 1.82
N ILE A 2 9.54 16.63 2.15
CA ILE A 2 9.42 15.19 2.48
C ILE A 2 8.46 14.90 3.66
N LEU A 3 8.52 15.70 4.73
CA LEU A 3 7.64 15.58 5.91
C LEU A 3 6.14 15.64 5.59
N ILE A 4 5.77 16.34 4.52
CA ILE A 4 4.36 16.51 4.10
C ILE A 4 4.01 15.49 3.02
N SER A 5 4.91 15.27 2.05
CA SER A 5 4.62 14.39 0.92
C SER A 5 4.52 12.92 1.31
N LEU A 6 5.29 12.46 2.29
CA LEU A 6 5.33 11.06 2.68
C LEU A 6 4.00 10.58 3.33
N PRO A 7 3.42 11.29 4.33
CA PRO A 7 2.10 10.93 4.86
C PRO A 7 0.98 10.97 3.80
N LEU A 8 1.00 11.97 2.91
CA LEU A 8 0.04 12.10 1.82
C LEU A 8 0.13 10.94 0.82
N PHE A 9 1.34 10.49 0.50
CA PHE A 9 1.56 9.33 -0.36
C PHE A 9 1.00 8.04 0.25
N PHE A 10 1.26 7.79 1.53
CA PHE A 10 0.68 6.65 2.23
C PHE A 10 -0.86 6.72 2.28
N LEU A 11 -1.42 7.89 2.58
CA LEU A 11 -2.86 8.08 2.56
C LEU A 11 -3.46 7.78 1.16
N ALA A 12 -2.81 8.27 0.10
CA ALA A 12 -3.27 8.05 -1.27
C ALA A 12 -3.27 6.56 -1.64
N ILE A 13 -2.21 5.82 -1.31
CA ILE A 13 -2.12 4.37 -1.55
C ILE A 13 -3.19 3.61 -0.75
N VAL A 14 -3.38 3.94 0.52
CA VAL A 14 -4.38 3.25 1.35
C VAL A 14 -5.78 3.44 0.79
N ILE A 15 -6.12 4.65 0.35
CA ILE A 15 -7.42 4.93 -0.26
C ILE A 15 -7.54 4.20 -1.61
N HIS A 16 -6.47 4.15 -2.41
CA HIS A 16 -6.45 3.42 -3.69
C HIS A 16 -6.74 1.93 -3.50
N GLU A 17 -6.00 1.27 -2.61
CA GLU A 17 -6.15 -0.14 -2.29
C GLU A 17 -7.53 -0.43 -1.66
N TYR A 18 -7.97 0.42 -0.73
CA TYR A 18 -9.30 0.32 -0.15
C TYR A 18 -10.40 0.43 -1.21
N ALA A 19 -10.26 1.33 -2.20
CA ALA A 19 -11.25 1.51 -3.26
C ALA A 19 -11.41 0.25 -4.11
N HIS A 20 -10.31 -0.43 -4.47
CA HIS A 20 -10.37 -1.72 -5.16
C HIS A 20 -11.15 -2.76 -4.36
N GLY A 21 -10.77 -2.95 -3.09
CA GLY A 21 -11.44 -3.90 -2.21
C GLY A 21 -12.91 -3.54 -1.96
N TRP A 22 -13.25 -2.24 -1.89
CA TRP A 22 -14.61 -1.78 -1.65
C TRP A 22 -15.51 -2.02 -2.86
N VAL A 23 -15.03 -1.73 -4.07
CA VAL A 23 -15.77 -2.01 -5.31
C VAL A 23 -15.95 -3.51 -5.49
N ALA A 24 -14.89 -4.31 -5.30
CA ALA A 24 -14.97 -5.77 -5.35
C ALA A 24 -16.01 -6.32 -4.35
N TYR A 25 -15.99 -5.82 -3.11
CA TYR A 25 -16.97 -6.18 -2.09
C TYR A 25 -18.41 -5.82 -2.47
N LYS A 26 -18.62 -4.65 -3.09
CA LYS A 26 -19.93 -4.23 -3.59
C LYS A 26 -20.43 -5.08 -4.75
N LEU A 27 -19.51 -5.62 -5.56
CA LEU A 27 -19.80 -6.55 -6.65
C LEU A 27 -19.90 -8.01 -6.18
N GLY A 28 -19.78 -8.27 -4.88
CA GLY A 28 -20.01 -9.58 -4.28
C GLY A 28 -18.76 -10.41 -4.01
N ASP A 29 -17.55 -9.86 -4.18
CA ASP A 29 -16.29 -10.50 -3.82
C ASP A 29 -15.87 -10.15 -2.37
N PRO A 30 -16.01 -11.07 -1.40
CA PRO A 30 -15.65 -10.82 -0.01
C PRO A 30 -14.15 -11.01 0.27
N THR A 31 -13.30 -11.31 -0.71
CA THR A 31 -11.90 -11.74 -0.50
C THR A 31 -11.08 -10.70 0.25
N ALA A 32 -11.11 -9.44 -0.20
CA ALA A 32 -10.46 -8.32 0.47
C ALA A 32 -10.92 -8.16 1.93
N LYS A 33 -12.22 -8.29 2.18
CA LYS A 33 -12.82 -8.14 3.51
C LYS A 33 -12.42 -9.30 4.43
N ASN A 34 -12.50 -10.54 3.94
CA ASN A 34 -12.16 -11.74 4.70
C ASN A 34 -10.67 -11.79 5.04
N ALA A 35 -9.81 -11.25 4.17
CA ALA A 35 -8.39 -11.09 4.44
C ALA A 35 -8.06 -9.94 5.42
N GLY A 36 -9.07 -9.23 5.95
CA GLY A 36 -8.90 -8.09 6.85
C GLY A 36 -8.31 -6.85 6.16
N ARG A 37 -8.37 -6.80 4.82
CA ARG A 37 -7.72 -5.78 3.99
C ARG A 37 -8.65 -4.68 3.49
N LEU A 38 -9.95 -4.82 3.73
CA LEU A 38 -10.92 -3.74 3.57
C LEU A 38 -10.88 -2.79 4.77
N THR A 39 -9.78 -2.06 4.92
CA THR A 39 -9.53 -1.14 6.05
C THR A 39 -8.72 0.08 5.61
N LEU A 40 -8.90 1.21 6.29
CA LEU A 40 -8.08 2.41 6.12
C LEU A 40 -6.84 2.41 7.03
N ASN A 41 -6.59 1.31 7.75
CA ASN A 41 -5.36 1.17 8.52
C ASN A 41 -4.16 1.00 7.56
N PRO A 42 -3.21 1.95 7.49
CA PRO A 42 -2.06 1.88 6.58
C PRO A 42 -1.21 0.63 6.80
N LEU A 43 -1.14 0.13 8.04
CA LEU A 43 -0.35 -1.06 8.37
C LEU A 43 -0.83 -2.32 7.65
N ALA A 44 -2.12 -2.40 7.32
CA ALA A 44 -2.69 -3.52 6.58
C ALA A 44 -2.26 -3.57 5.10
N HIS A 45 -1.65 -2.48 4.61
CA HIS A 45 -1.25 -2.28 3.22
C HIS A 45 0.27 -2.19 3.03
N ILE A 46 1.05 -2.33 4.10
CA ILE A 46 2.51 -2.35 4.03
C ILE A 46 2.99 -3.73 3.59
N ASP A 47 3.89 -3.75 2.59
CA ASP A 47 4.74 -4.89 2.29
C ASP A 47 6.13 -4.61 2.88
N PRO A 48 6.60 -5.35 3.90
CA PRO A 48 7.93 -5.11 4.50
C PRO A 48 9.08 -5.14 3.47
N MET A 49 8.98 -5.94 2.42
CA MET A 49 10.01 -6.01 1.38
C MET A 49 9.94 -4.79 0.46
N GLY A 50 8.76 -4.53 -0.11
CA GLY A 50 8.59 -3.46 -1.11
C GLY A 50 8.51 -2.05 -0.53
N THR A 51 7.93 -1.90 0.66
CA THR A 51 7.67 -0.60 1.29
C THR A 51 8.82 -0.14 2.19
N ILE A 52 9.59 -1.07 2.78
CA ILE A 52 10.66 -0.74 3.75
C ILE A 52 12.03 -1.16 3.25
N PHE A 53 12.23 -2.46 3.03
CA PHE A 53 13.56 -3.00 2.74
C PHE A 53 14.15 -2.45 1.45
N LEU A 54 13.41 -2.51 0.34
CA LEU A 54 13.89 -2.05 -0.96
C LEU A 54 14.21 -0.55 -0.97
N PRO A 55 13.33 0.37 -0.51
CA PRO A 55 13.69 1.78 -0.43
C PRO A 55 14.93 2.06 0.42
N LEU A 56 15.06 1.41 1.58
CA LEU A 56 16.25 1.58 2.44
C LEU A 56 17.52 1.09 1.73
N MET A 57 17.47 -0.09 1.10
CA MET A 57 18.60 -0.64 0.35
C MET A 57 19.02 0.31 -0.78
N LEU A 58 18.06 0.85 -1.55
CA LEU A 58 18.35 1.81 -2.64
C LEU A 58 18.99 3.10 -2.11
N ILE A 59 18.55 3.59 -0.94
CA ILE A 59 19.16 4.74 -0.27
C ILE A 59 20.61 4.43 0.13
N PHE A 60 20.85 3.28 0.77
CA PHE A 60 22.21 2.87 1.18
C PHE A 60 23.16 2.64 0.01
N MET A 61 22.64 2.17 -1.13
CA MET A 61 23.41 1.99 -2.36
C MET A 61 23.65 3.32 -3.11
N GLY A 62 23.12 4.44 -2.64
CA GLY A 62 23.25 5.75 -3.32
C GLY A 62 22.49 5.83 -4.64
N SER A 63 21.42 5.03 -4.80
CA SER A 63 20.61 5.06 -6.02
C SER A 63 19.98 6.44 -6.22
N PRO A 64 20.05 7.01 -7.45
CA PRO A 64 19.36 8.27 -7.76
C PRO A 64 17.83 8.11 -7.84
N ILE A 65 17.34 6.87 -7.88
CA ILE A 65 15.92 6.53 -7.97
C ILE A 65 15.53 5.67 -6.78
N ILE A 66 14.47 6.09 -6.06
CA ILE A 66 13.85 5.33 -4.97
C ILE A 66 12.48 4.89 -5.45
N PHE A 67 12.18 3.59 -5.35
CA PHE A 67 10.88 3.04 -5.65
C PHE A 67 10.55 1.91 -4.68
N GLY A 68 9.26 1.57 -4.63
CA GLY A 68 8.71 0.53 -3.77
C GLY A 68 7.25 0.29 -4.12
N TRP A 69 6.67 -0.74 -3.51
CA TRP A 69 5.25 -1.07 -3.67
C TRP A 69 4.58 -1.31 -2.32
N ALA A 70 3.26 -1.13 -2.31
CA ALA A 70 2.40 -1.53 -1.22
C ALA A 70 1.92 -2.97 -1.43
N LYS A 71 1.44 -3.60 -0.37
CA LYS A 71 0.82 -4.92 -0.45
C LYS A 71 -0.52 -4.77 -1.19
N PRO A 72 -0.76 -5.39 -2.35
CA PRO A 72 -2.00 -5.18 -3.11
C PRO A 72 -3.20 -5.89 -2.47
N VAL A 73 -4.40 -5.31 -2.52
CA VAL A 73 -5.60 -5.98 -1.98
C VAL A 73 -6.01 -7.17 -2.86
N PRO A 74 -6.30 -8.35 -2.28
CA PRO A 74 -6.72 -9.51 -3.06
C PRO A 74 -8.15 -9.33 -3.61
N ILE A 75 -8.31 -9.67 -4.89
CA ILE A 75 -9.57 -9.68 -5.64
C ILE A 75 -9.69 -10.99 -6.43
N ASN A 76 -10.92 -11.48 -6.66
CA ASN A 76 -11.23 -12.70 -7.41
C ASN A 76 -12.07 -12.44 -8.67
#